data_AF-A0A966G7C3-F1
#
_entry.id   AF-A0A966G7C3-F1
#
_cell.length_a   1.000
_cell.length_b   1.000
_cell.length_c   1.000
_cell.angle_alpha   90.00
_cell.angle_beta   90.00
_cell.angle_gamma   90.00
#
_symmetry.space_group_name_H-M   'P 1'
#
loop_
_entity.id
_entity.type
_entity.pdbx_description
1 polymer ?
#
loop_
_entity_poly.entity_id
_entity_poly.type
_entity_poly.pdbx_seq_one_letter_code
_entity_poly.pdbx_strand_id
1 'polypeptide(L)'
;MKKLKEKHVERLIKGKKSGVHLGSRQVPHHLYAYEQKQFDLAIKYGFLSLKEKHRVNLLNVWEKYCAAQERPMLVLKKYQNGKAEVWIDYEILNFDGATQARNKISEIT
;
A
#
# COMPACT_ATOMS: atom_id res chain seq x y z
N MET A 1 -15.60 18.15 2.40
CA MET A 1 -14.92 17.26 1.42
C MET A 1 -15.70 15.95 1.30
N LYS A 2 -15.85 15.35 0.10
CA LYS A 2 -16.47 14.03 -0.03
C LYS A 2 -15.55 12.97 0.58
N LYS A 3 -16.07 12.16 1.51
CA LYS A 3 -15.34 11.03 2.12
C LYS A 3 -14.88 10.06 1.02
N LEU A 4 -13.61 9.67 1.09
CA LEU A 4 -13.03 8.67 0.21
C LEU A 4 -13.70 7.31 0.46
N LYS A 5 -13.98 6.55 -0.60
CA LYS A 5 -14.65 5.24 -0.53
C LYS A 5 -13.90 4.26 -1.43
N GLU A 6 -13.96 2.97 -1.12
CA GLU A 6 -13.27 1.91 -1.88
C GLU A 6 -13.55 1.96 -3.39
N LYS A 7 -14.82 2.17 -3.77
CA LYS A 7 -15.22 2.31 -5.19
C LYS A 7 -14.46 3.40 -5.94
N HIS A 8 -13.97 4.43 -5.26
CA HIS A 8 -13.14 5.47 -5.88
C HIS A 8 -11.71 4.97 -6.14
N VAL A 9 -11.19 4.11 -5.26
CA VAL A 9 -9.88 3.46 -5.40
C VAL A 9 -9.92 2.40 -6.52
N GLU A 10 -10.96 1.59 -6.59
CA GLU A 10 -11.16 0.61 -7.68
C GLU A 10 -11.17 1.26 -9.06
N ARG A 11 -11.75 2.46 -9.18
CA ARG A 11 -11.73 3.23 -10.42
C ARG A 11 -10.31 3.67 -10.76
N LEU A 12 -9.54 4.15 -9.79
CA LEU A 12 -8.14 4.58 -9.99
C LEU A 12 -7.25 3.43 -10.45
N ILE A 13 -7.41 2.26 -9.83
CA ILE A 13 -6.72 1.01 -10.20
C ILE A 13 -6.95 0.69 -11.68
N LYS A 14 -8.20 0.84 -12.15
CA LYS A 14 -8.61 0.62 -13.55
C LYS A 14 -8.25 1.78 -14.49
N GLY A 15 -7.48 2.77 -14.03
CA GLY A 15 -7.14 3.96 -14.82
C GLY A 15 -8.32 4.91 -15.09
N LYS A 16 -9.44 4.75 -14.38
CA LYS A 16 -10.64 5.57 -14.54
C LYS A 16 -10.64 6.74 -13.55
N LYS A 17 -11.32 7.82 -13.90
CA LYS A 17 -11.57 8.94 -12.99
C LYS A 17 -12.30 8.43 -11.74
N SER A 18 -11.76 8.74 -10.56
CA SER A 18 -12.36 8.37 -9.27
C SER A 18 -13.74 9.02 -9.05
N GLY A 19 -13.96 10.23 -9.58
CA GLY A 19 -15.18 11.04 -9.38
C GLY A 19 -15.13 11.95 -8.15
N VAL A 20 -13.97 12.00 -7.47
CA VAL A 20 -13.65 12.92 -6.37
C VAL A 20 -12.23 13.47 -6.62
N HIS A 21 -11.90 14.67 -6.11
CA HIS A 21 -10.53 15.19 -6.19
C HIS A 21 -9.61 14.31 -5.32
N LEU A 22 -8.96 13.32 -5.96
CA LEU A 22 -8.06 12.36 -5.32
C LEU A 22 -6.65 12.51 -5.90
N GLY A 23 -5.90 13.44 -5.34
CA GLY A 23 -4.52 13.71 -5.72
C GLY A 23 -4.36 14.41 -7.08
N SER A 24 -3.10 14.58 -7.49
CA SER A 24 -2.73 15.19 -8.77
C SER A 24 -2.89 14.20 -9.92
N ARG A 25 -3.34 14.68 -11.09
CA ARG A 25 -3.41 13.89 -12.35
C ARG A 25 -2.06 13.31 -12.77
N GLN A 26 -0.97 13.87 -12.24
CA GLN A 26 0.40 13.44 -12.52
C GLN A 26 0.79 12.17 -11.75
N VAL A 27 0.03 11.76 -10.72
CA VAL A 27 0.37 10.57 -9.94
C VAL A 27 -0.23 9.33 -10.60
N PRO A 28 0.59 8.36 -11.02
CA PRO A 28 0.10 7.16 -11.67
C PRO A 28 -0.48 6.17 -10.63
N HIS A 29 -1.67 5.64 -10.93
CA HIS A 29 -2.41 4.70 -10.07
C HIS A 29 -2.85 3.42 -10.76
N HIS A 30 -2.59 3.29 -12.06
CA HIS A 30 -2.91 2.08 -12.79
C HIS A 30 -2.00 0.93 -12.36
N LEU A 31 -2.60 -0.20 -12.00
CA LEU A 31 -1.90 -1.42 -11.59
C LEU A 31 -1.86 -2.42 -12.73
N TYR A 32 -0.71 -3.04 -12.94
CA TYR A 32 -0.61 -4.24 -13.78
C TYR A 32 -1.20 -5.46 -13.05
N ALA A 33 -1.50 -6.54 -13.78
CA ALA A 33 -2.14 -7.73 -13.22
C ALA A 33 -1.37 -8.35 -12.03
N TYR A 34 -0.04 -8.31 -12.05
CA TYR A 34 0.77 -8.79 -10.93
C TYR A 34 0.71 -7.86 -9.70
N GLU A 35 0.57 -6.55 -9.91
CA GLU A 35 0.39 -5.55 -8.84
C GLU A 35 -1.02 -5.64 -8.26
N GLN A 36 -2.02 -5.92 -9.10
CA GLN A 36 -3.38 -6.21 -8.64
C GLN A 36 -3.40 -7.38 -7.67
N LYS A 37 -2.75 -8.50 -8.02
CA LYS A 37 -2.63 -9.65 -7.12
C LYS A 37 -1.94 -9.27 -5.80
N GLN A 38 -0.90 -8.44 -5.85
CA GLN A 38 -0.23 -7.97 -4.63
C GLN A 38 -1.15 -7.09 -3.78
N PHE A 39 -1.93 -6.21 -4.42
CA PHE A 39 -2.91 -5.38 -3.75
C PHE A 39 -4.03 -6.21 -3.11
N ASP A 40 -4.57 -7.20 -3.81
CA ASP A 40 -5.62 -8.08 -3.29
C ASP A 40 -5.11 -8.91 -2.10
N LEU A 41 -3.86 -9.39 -2.16
CA LEU A 41 -3.21 -10.03 -1.01
C LEU A 41 -3.01 -9.04 0.15
N ALA A 42 -2.67 -7.79 -0.13
CA ALA A 42 -2.52 -6.76 0.89
C ALA A 42 -3.84 -6.49 1.61
N ILE A 43 -4.96 -6.42 0.87
CA ILE A 43 -6.30 -6.33 1.46
C ILE A 43 -6.55 -7.53 2.38
N LYS A 44 -6.28 -8.75 1.91
CA LYS A 44 -6.48 -9.98 2.68
C LYS A 44 -5.66 -10.04 3.97
N TYR A 45 -4.39 -9.61 3.92
CA TYR A 45 -3.48 -9.68 5.07
C TYR A 45 -3.47 -8.43 5.95
N GLY A 46 -4.09 -7.33 5.52
CA GLY A 46 -4.10 -6.07 6.25
C GLY A 46 -2.85 -5.20 6.08
N PHE A 47 -1.83 -5.65 5.34
CA PHE A 47 -0.61 -4.90 5.07
C PHE A 47 -0.07 -5.15 3.66
N LEU A 48 0.60 -4.17 3.07
CA LEU A 48 1.22 -4.30 1.76
C LEU A 48 2.64 -4.86 1.87
N SER A 49 2.94 -5.96 1.18
CA SER A 49 4.33 -6.45 1.09
C SER A 49 4.99 -5.99 -0.21
N LEU A 50 6.05 -5.22 -0.10
CA LEU A 50 6.85 -4.72 -1.21
C LEU A 50 8.22 -5.40 -1.27
N LYS A 51 8.71 -5.56 -2.50
CA LYS A 51 10.12 -5.84 -2.77
C LYS A 51 10.87 -4.52 -2.92
N GLU A 52 12.20 -4.59 -2.79
CA GLU A 52 13.10 -3.46 -3.00
C GLU A 52 12.78 -2.68 -4.29
N LYS A 53 12.69 -3.38 -5.42
CA LYS A 53 12.21 -2.81 -6.68
C LYS A 53 10.70 -2.99 -6.78
N HIS A 54 9.97 -1.88 -6.67
CA HIS A 54 8.53 -1.82 -6.90
C HIS A 54 8.18 -0.51 -7.61
N ARG A 55 7.01 -0.47 -8.26
CA ARG A 55 6.49 0.77 -8.84
C ARG A 55 5.73 1.55 -7.78
N VAL A 56 5.86 2.88 -7.82
CA VAL A 56 5.19 3.79 -6.88
C VAL A 56 3.67 3.65 -6.91
N ASN A 57 3.12 3.22 -8.05
CA ASN A 57 1.68 3.09 -8.27
C ASN A 57 1.00 2.23 -7.20
N LEU A 58 1.60 1.09 -6.88
CA LEU A 58 1.03 0.14 -5.92
C LEU A 58 0.95 0.75 -4.51
N LEU A 59 2.03 1.42 -4.09
CA LEU A 59 2.06 2.15 -2.82
C LEU A 59 1.02 3.26 -2.78
N ASN A 60 0.94 4.07 -3.85
CA ASN A 60 -0.02 5.18 -3.94
C ASN A 60 -1.48 4.70 -3.90
N VAL A 61 -1.77 3.54 -4.50
CA VAL A 61 -3.11 2.94 -4.45
C VAL A 61 -3.39 2.43 -3.04
N TRP A 62 -2.40 1.80 -2.39
CA TRP A 62 -2.52 1.29 -1.04
C TRP A 62 -2.79 2.39 0.00
N GLU A 63 -2.04 3.48 -0.05
CA GLU A 63 -2.26 4.67 0.80
C GLU A 63 -3.72 5.16 0.69
N LYS A 64 -4.22 5.29 -0.54
CA LYS A 64 -5.61 5.70 -0.79
C LYS A 64 -6.62 4.67 -0.30
N TYR A 65 -6.31 3.39 -0.39
CA TYR A 65 -7.16 2.34 0.14
C TYR A 65 -7.25 2.41 1.66
N CYS A 66 -6.12 2.54 2.36
CA CYS A 66 -6.08 2.69 3.82
C CYS A 66 -6.80 3.96 4.27
N ALA A 67 -6.61 5.09 3.58
CA ALA A 67 -7.36 6.32 3.85
C ALA A 67 -8.87 6.18 3.61
N ALA A 68 -9.28 5.39 2.61
CA ALA A 68 -10.70 5.10 2.36
C ALA A 68 -11.34 4.26 3.48
N GLN A 69 -10.52 3.39 4.08
CA GLN A 69 -10.88 2.48 5.17
C GLN A 69 -10.68 3.10 6.55
N GLU A 70 -10.16 4.34 6.65
CA GLU A 70 -9.84 5.01 7.91
C GLU A 70 -8.93 4.15 8.81
N ARG A 71 -7.97 3.45 8.20
CA ARG A 71 -7.01 2.59 8.89
C ARG A 71 -5.57 3.04 8.60
N PRO A 72 -4.61 2.74 9.49
CA PRO A 72 -3.21 3.07 9.26
C PRO A 72 -2.68 2.35 8.01
N MET A 73 -1.74 3.00 7.32
CA MET A 73 -1.02 2.41 6.20
C MET A 73 0.11 1.53 6.74
N LEU A 74 -0.05 0.21 6.62
CA LEU A 74 0.98 -0.76 6.97
C LEU A 74 1.67 -1.29 5.72
N VAL A 75 3.00 -1.18 5.66
CA VAL A 75 3.83 -1.69 4.55
C VAL A 75 5.03 -2.47 5.08
N LEU A 76 5.28 -3.65 4.52
CA LEU A 76 6.49 -4.45 4.74
C LEU A 76 7.36 -4.39 3.49
N LYS A 77 8.45 -3.64 3.52
CA LYS A 77 9.42 -3.59 2.41
C LYS A 77 10.60 -4.52 2.69
N LYS A 78 10.88 -5.44 1.77
CA LYS A 78 11.96 -6.43 1.87
C LYS A 78 13.08 -6.12 0.90
N TYR A 79 14.31 -6.13 1.40
CA TYR A 79 15.52 -5.87 0.61
C TYR A 79 16.23 -7.16 0.22
N GLN A 80 17.01 -7.11 -0.85
CA GLN A 80 17.78 -8.28 -1.31
C GLN A 80 18.88 -8.70 -0.32
N ASN A 81 19.39 -7.75 0.48
CA ASN A 81 20.38 -8.00 1.52
C ASN A 81 19.82 -8.67 2.80
N GLY A 82 18.55 -9.09 2.80
CA GLY A 82 17.89 -9.74 3.94
C GLY A 82 17.24 -8.80 4.95
N LYS A 83 17.55 -7.50 4.88
CA LYS A 83 16.93 -6.48 5.74
C LYS A 83 15.48 -6.22 5.34
N ALA A 84 14.72 -5.65 6.27
CA ALA A 84 13.35 -5.26 6.03
C ALA A 84 13.00 -3.95 6.74
N GLU A 85 12.01 -3.26 6.19
CA GLU A 85 11.39 -2.09 6.81
C GLU A 85 9.91 -2.36 7.04
N VAL A 86 9.40 -1.83 8.14
CA VAL A 86 7.96 -1.68 8.37
C VAL A 86 7.63 -0.21 8.32
N TRP A 87 6.71 0.16 7.44
CA TRP A 87 6.19 1.52 7.39
C TRP A 87 4.82 1.54 8.06
N ILE A 88 4.64 2.46 8.99
CA ILE A 88 3.40 2.73 9.71
C ILE A 88 3.05 4.17 9.41
N ASP A 89 2.10 4.37 8.50
CA ASP A 89 1.85 5.68 7.89
C ASP A 89 3.14 6.28 7.31
N TYR A 90 3.68 7.33 7.93
CA TYR A 90 4.90 8.00 7.51
C TYR A 90 6.14 7.64 8.34
N GLU A 91 5.98 6.80 9.36
CA GLU A 91 7.07 6.32 10.20
C GLU A 91 7.70 5.05 9.62
N ILE A 92 9.04 4.97 9.65
CA ILE A 92 9.80 3.84 9.10
C ILE A 92 10.59 3.18 10.22
N LEU A 93 10.33 1.90 10.44
CA LEU A 93 11.07 1.04 11.36
C LEU A 93 11.95 0.08 10.58
N ASN A 94 13.24 -0.01 10.95
CA ASN A 94 14.23 -0.83 10.27
C ASN A 94 14.49 -2.12 11.03
N PHE A 95 14.65 -3.23 10.31
CA PHE A 95 14.90 -4.56 10.86
C PHE A 95 15.97 -5.29 10.05
N ASP A 96 16.78 -6.10 10.73
CA ASP A 96 17.80 -6.92 10.08
C ASP A 96 17.24 -8.21 9.45
N GLY A 97 15.94 -8.47 9.62
CA GLY A 97 15.29 -9.64 9.04
C GLY A 97 13.80 -9.47 8.81
N ALA A 98 13.30 -10.08 7.73
CA ALA A 98 11.88 -10.06 7.37
C ALA A 98 10.96 -10.70 8.44
N THR A 99 11.46 -11.64 9.24
CA THR A 99 10.70 -12.27 10.32
C THR A 99 10.41 -11.28 11.45
N GLN A 100 11.42 -10.52 11.90
CA GLN A 100 11.24 -9.50 12.94
C GLN A 100 10.25 -8.41 12.48
N ALA A 101 10.43 -7.94 11.25
CA ALA A 101 9.53 -6.97 10.64
C ALA A 101 8.08 -7.49 10.54
N ARG A 102 7.89 -8.78 10.23
CA ARG A 102 6.55 -9.37 10.19
C ARG A 102 5.93 -9.49 11.58
N ASN A 103 6.70 -9.87 12.60
CA ASN A 103 6.23 -9.90 13.98
C ASN A 103 5.76 -8.51 14.43
N LYS A 104 6.51 -7.45 14.09
CA LYS A 104 6.10 -6.07 14.38
C LYS A 104 4.73 -5.72 13.77
N ILE A 105 4.46 -6.15 12.54
CA ILE A 105 3.15 -5.92 11.91
C ILE A 105 2.04 -6.66 12.66
N SER A 106 2.29 -7.91 13.05
CA SER A 106 1.34 -8.70 13.84
C SER A 106 1.07 -8.17 15.24
N GLU A 107 1.94 -7.32 15.80
CA GLU A 107 1.67 -6.62 17.07
C GLU A 107 0.70 -5.43 16.90
N ILE A 108 0.55 -4.92 15.67
CA ILE A 108 -0.27 -3.73 15.36
C ILE A 108 -1.69 -4.14 14.92
N THR A 109 -1.80 -5.27 14.22
CA THR A 109 -3.05 -5.81 13.66
C THR A 109 -3.71 -6.80 14.59
#